data_AF-A0A0L1JKS8-F1
#
_entry.id   AF-A0A0L1JKS8-F1
#
_cell.length_a   1.000
_cell.length_b   1.000
_cell.length_c   1.000
_cell.angle_alpha   90.00
_cell.angle_beta   90.00
_cell.angle_gamma   90.00
#
_symmetry.space_group_name_H-M   'P 1'
#
loop_
_entity.id
_entity.type
_entity.pdbx_description
1 polymer ?
#
loop_
_entity_poly.entity_id
_entity_poly.type
_entity_poly.pdbx_seq_one_letter_code
_entity_poly.pdbx_strand_id
1 'polypeptide(L)'
;MRTFAEFQILGRVGKVKEVGKTVRITIAAEYGRKDDRGDFQANPYWNEITIFNPNVMKWALENVAPGDLVNARGTLRQSQWENQDGGTEYGVTMAAEDFDNLTLAVKKSMERAAA
;
A
#
# COMPACT_ATOMS: atom_id res chain seq x y z
N MET A 1 16.72 -24.55 -5.30
CA MET A 1 16.03 -23.66 -6.27
C MET A 1 15.10 -22.76 -5.48
N ARG A 2 15.11 -21.43 -5.67
CA ARG A 2 14.27 -20.48 -4.92
C ARG A 2 13.18 -19.96 -5.86
N THR A 3 11.94 -20.41 -5.67
CA THR A 3 10.76 -19.93 -6.39
C THR A 3 10.08 -18.82 -5.59
N PHE A 4 9.37 -17.92 -6.26
CA PHE A 4 8.69 -16.79 -5.61
C PHE A 4 7.42 -16.39 -6.36
N ALA A 5 6.47 -15.79 -5.62
CA ALA A 5 5.34 -15.05 -6.14
C ALA A 5 5.38 -13.67 -5.51
N GLU A 6 5.53 -12.63 -6.32
CA GLU A 6 5.84 -11.27 -5.87
C GLU A 6 4.88 -10.22 -6.46
N PHE A 7 4.78 -9.09 -5.77
CA PHE A 7 4.07 -7.91 -6.26
C PHE A 7 4.96 -6.67 -6.17
N GLN A 8 4.64 -5.67 -6.99
CA GLN A 8 5.14 -4.31 -6.87
C GLN A 8 3.98 -3.34 -7.12
N ILE A 9 3.84 -2.33 -6.25
CA ILE A 9 2.84 -1.27 -6.39
C ILE A 9 3.54 0.08 -6.25
N LEU A 10 3.46 0.88 -7.31
CA LEU A 10 3.73 2.31 -7.27
C LEU A 10 2.38 3.03 -7.28
N GLY A 11 2.06 3.79 -6.24
CA GLY A 11 0.73 4.39 -6.14
C GLY A 11 0.56 5.32 -4.97
N ARG A 12 -0.65 5.84 -4.80
CA ARG A 12 -0.97 6.79 -3.72
C ARG A 12 -1.63 6.11 -2.53
N VAL A 13 -1.20 6.46 -1.34
CA VAL A 13 -1.79 5.95 -0.09
C VAL A 13 -3.22 6.46 0.07
N GLY A 14 -4.17 5.56 0.31
CA GLY A 14 -5.53 5.91 0.71
C GLY A 14 -5.71 5.91 2.22
N LYS A 15 -5.28 4.82 2.88
CA LYS A 15 -5.45 4.65 4.32
C LYS A 15 -4.28 3.86 4.92
N VAL A 16 -3.89 4.25 6.12
CA VAL A 16 -2.98 3.50 7.00
C VAL A 16 -3.78 3.06 8.23
N LYS A 17 -3.70 1.79 8.61
CA LYS A 17 -4.38 1.26 9.80
C LYS A 17 -3.56 0.17 10.48
N GLU A 18 -3.61 0.15 11.81
CA GLU A 18 -3.12 -0.97 12.61
C GLU A 18 -4.22 -2.04 12.70
N VAL A 19 -3.86 -3.30 12.47
CA VAL A 19 -4.76 -4.46 12.55
C VAL A 19 -4.04 -5.58 13.27
N GLY A 20 -4.43 -5.85 14.52
CA GLY A 20 -3.75 -6.81 15.38
C GLY A 20 -2.29 -6.40 15.59
N LYS A 21 -1.34 -7.25 15.16
CA LYS A 21 0.11 -6.99 15.24
C LYS A 21 0.72 -6.53 13.91
N THR A 22 -0.11 -6.04 12.99
CA THR A 22 0.30 -5.67 11.63
C THR A 22 -0.15 -4.26 11.28
N VAL A 23 0.56 -3.63 10.34
CA VAL A 23 0.09 -2.39 9.69
C VAL A 23 -0.41 -2.74 8.31
N ARG A 24 -1.61 -2.27 7.96
CA ARG A 24 -2.18 -2.40 6.62
C ARG A 24 -2.29 -1.04 5.96
N ILE A 25 -1.88 -0.99 4.69
CA ILE A 25 -1.89 0.24 3.89
C ILE A 25 -2.64 -0.03 2.60
N THR A 26 -3.64 0.80 2.31
CA THR A 26 -4.34 0.78 1.03
C THR A 26 -3.62 1.71 0.06
N ILE A 27 -3.29 1.22 -1.13
CA ILE A 27 -2.58 1.95 -2.18
C ILE A 27 -3.43 1.93 -3.46
N ALA A 28 -3.69 3.11 -4.02
CA ALA A 28 -4.30 3.27 -5.33
C ALA A 28 -3.22 3.30 -6.41
N ALA A 29 -3.27 2.32 -7.32
CA ALA A 29 -2.59 2.38 -8.61
C ALA A 29 -3.56 2.99 -9.64
N GLU A 30 -3.22 4.14 -10.20
CA GLU A 30 -4.07 4.89 -11.13
C GLU A 30 -3.80 4.45 -12.58
N TYR A 31 -4.84 3.99 -13.27
CA TYR A 31 -4.79 3.56 -14.67
C TYR A 31 -5.72 4.37 -15.57
N GLY A 32 -6.13 5.55 -15.09
CA GLY A 32 -6.98 6.45 -15.81
C GLY A 32 -6.39 6.90 -17.15
N ARG A 33 -7.27 7.22 -18.08
CA ARG A 33 -6.92 7.62 -19.45
C ARG A 33 -7.83 8.74 -19.90
N LYS A 34 -7.37 9.50 -20.88
CA LYS A 34 -8.24 10.47 -21.55
C LYS A 34 -9.28 9.73 -22.40
N ASP A 35 -10.51 10.20 -22.36
CA ASP A 35 -11.55 9.76 -23.29
C ASP A 35 -11.48 10.51 -24.63
N ASP A 36 -12.41 10.21 -25.52
CA ASP A 36 -12.48 10.80 -26.87
C ASP A 36 -12.79 12.31 -26.86
N ARG A 37 -13.20 12.87 -25.72
CA ARG A 37 -13.44 14.31 -25.52
C ARG A 37 -12.23 15.02 -24.91
N GLY A 38 -11.19 14.27 -24.56
CA GLY A 38 -9.97 14.78 -23.95
C GLY A 38 -10.03 14.86 -22.42
N ASP A 39 -11.15 14.47 -21.81
CA ASP A 39 -11.34 14.47 -20.35
C ASP A 39 -10.65 13.27 -19.72
N PHE A 40 -9.91 13.49 -18.63
CA PHE A 40 -9.23 12.40 -17.93
C PHE A 40 -10.23 11.61 -17.09
N GLN A 41 -10.38 10.33 -17.39
CA GLN A 41 -11.22 9.39 -16.66
C GLN A 41 -10.36 8.60 -15.69
N ALA A 42 -10.52 8.85 -14.39
CA ALA A 42 -9.80 8.11 -13.34
C ALA A 42 -10.26 6.65 -13.26
N ASN A 43 -9.31 5.75 -13.03
CA ASN A 43 -9.54 4.33 -12.86
C ASN A 43 -8.54 3.76 -11.82
N PRO A 44 -8.73 4.08 -10.52
CA PRO A 44 -7.83 3.63 -9.47
C PRO A 44 -8.14 2.19 -9.06
N TYR A 45 -7.12 1.35 -9.04
CA TYR A 45 -7.17 0.02 -8.44
C TYR A 45 -6.62 0.09 -7.01
N TRP A 46 -7.50 -0.16 -6.05
CA TRP A 46 -7.18 -0.13 -4.63
C TRP A 46 -6.70 -1.49 -4.16
N ASN A 47 -5.49 -1.51 -3.60
CA ASN A 47 -4.80 -2.70 -3.15
C ASN A 47 -4.44 -2.55 -1.68
N GLU A 48 -4.74 -3.55 -0.85
CA GLU A 48 -4.32 -3.56 0.56
C GLU A 48 -3.07 -4.42 0.74
N ILE A 49 -1.97 -3.77 1.15
CA ILE A 49 -0.75 -4.47 1.57
C ILE A 49 -0.71 -4.61 3.09
N THR A 50 -0.02 -5.63 3.57
CA THR A 50 0.21 -5.89 5.00
C THR A 50 1.70 -5.90 5.30
N ILE A 51 2.13 -5.10 6.27
CA ILE A 51 3.50 -5.04 6.76
C ILE A 51 3.55 -5.83 8.07
N PHE A 52 4.45 -6.82 8.12
CA PHE A 52 4.67 -7.66 9.30
C PHE A 52 5.95 -7.30 10.07
N ASN A 53 6.94 -6.74 9.38
CA ASN A 53 8.23 -6.40 9.98
C ASN A 53 8.09 -5.18 10.92
N PRO A 54 8.35 -5.29 12.23
CA PRO A 54 8.17 -4.19 13.18
C PRO A 54 8.93 -2.92 12.86
N ASN A 55 10.12 -3.03 12.28
CA ASN A 55 10.92 -1.86 11.91
C ASN A 55 10.27 -1.09 10.76
N VAL A 56 9.74 -1.82 9.76
CA VAL A 56 9.02 -1.23 8.63
C VAL A 56 7.68 -0.66 9.09
N MET A 57 6.98 -1.34 10.01
CA MET A 57 5.74 -0.83 10.61
C MET A 57 5.96 0.50 11.31
N LYS A 58 6.94 0.58 12.21
CA LYS A 58 7.28 1.81 12.94
C LYS A 58 7.60 2.94 11.97
N TRP A 59 8.48 2.68 11.00
CA TRP A 59 8.85 3.67 10.00
C TRP A 59 7.64 4.15 9.19
N ALA A 60 6.76 3.23 8.76
CA ALA A 60 5.59 3.57 7.97
C ALA A 60 4.60 4.43 8.76
N LEU A 61 4.33 4.07 10.01
CA LEU A 61 3.44 4.85 10.89
C LEU A 61 3.96 6.28 11.14
N GLU A 62 5.28 6.47 11.19
CA GLU A 62 5.91 7.77 11.42
C GLU A 62 6.01 8.63 10.15
N ASN A 63 6.07 8.01 8.96
CA ASN A 63 6.48 8.71 7.73
C ASN A 63 5.47 8.64 6.58
N VAL A 64 4.33 7.99 6.76
CA VAL A 64 3.36 7.71 5.67
C VAL A 64 1.97 8.22 6.05
N ALA A 65 1.37 8.99 5.16
CA ALA A 65 0.03 9.54 5.30
C ALA A 65 -0.79 9.39 4.01
N PRO A 66 -2.13 9.50 4.08
CA PRO A 66 -2.98 9.56 2.89
C PRO A 66 -2.49 10.60 1.86
N GLY A 67 -2.50 10.22 0.59
CA GLY A 67 -2.04 11.03 -0.53
C GLY A 67 -0.58 10.80 -0.94
N ASP A 68 0.25 10.22 -0.08
CA ASP A 68 1.67 9.99 -0.36
C ASP A 68 1.90 9.07 -1.54
N LEU A 69 2.89 9.38 -2.38
CA LEU A 69 3.35 8.46 -3.41
C LEU A 69 4.32 7.46 -2.77
N VAL A 70 4.00 6.18 -2.88
CA VAL A 70 4.77 5.10 -2.27
C VAL A 70 5.13 4.03 -3.29
N ASN A 71 6.24 3.33 -3.04
CA ASN A 71 6.61 2.10 -3.73
C ASN A 71 6.61 0.95 -2.71
N ALA A 72 5.79 -0.07 -2.94
CA ALA A 72 5.67 -1.24 -2.08
C ALA A 72 6.01 -2.50 -2.88
N ARG A 73 6.85 -3.37 -2.31
CA ARG A 73 7.19 -4.69 -2.87
C ARG A 73 7.12 -5.76 -1.81
N GLY A 74 6.89 -6.99 -2.26
CA GLY A 74 6.97 -8.15 -1.40
C GLY A 74 6.32 -9.36 -2.04
N THR A 75 5.88 -10.28 -1.20
CA THR A 75 5.32 -11.57 -1.63
C THR A 75 3.80 -11.57 -1.54
N LEU A 76 3.16 -12.34 -2.41
CA LEU A 76 1.73 -12.60 -2.33
C LEU A 76 1.48 -14.09 -2.12
N ARG A 77 0.44 -14.39 -1.34
CA ARG A 77 -0.02 -15.75 -1.10
C ARG A 77 -1.54 -15.77 -0.96
N GLN A 78 -2.14 -16.88 -1.36
CA GLN A 78 -3.51 -17.15 -0.96
C GLN A 78 -3.55 -17.34 0.56
N SER A 79 -4.53 -16.72 1.19
CA SER A 79 -4.81 -16.83 2.61
C SER A 79 -6.27 -17.19 2.81
N GLN A 80 -6.57 -17.83 3.93
CA GLN A 80 -7.94 -18.11 4.34
C GLN A 80 -8.16 -17.71 5.79
N TRP A 81 -9.39 -17.34 6.14
CA TRP A 81 -9.81 -17.04 7.51
C TRP A 81 -11.25 -17.51 7.73
N GLU A 82 -11.60 -17.74 8.99
CA GLU A 82 -12.98 -17.98 9.37
C GLU A 82 -13.75 -16.67 9.31
N ASN A 83 -14.89 -16.66 8.63
CA ASN A 83 -15.76 -15.51 8.53
C ASN A 83 -16.73 -15.45 9.73
N GLN A 84 -17.49 -14.36 9.82
CA GLN A 84 -18.41 -14.13 10.95
C GLN A 84 -19.54 -15.17 11.04
N ASP A 85 -19.83 -15.86 9.93
CA ASP A 85 -20.89 -16.86 9.81
C ASP A 85 -20.38 -18.30 10.03
N GLY A 86 -19.10 -18.48 10.41
CA GLY A 86 -18.47 -19.79 10.63
C GLY A 86 -18.03 -20.53 9.35
N GLY A 87 -18.05 -19.85 8.20
CA GLY A 87 -17.52 -20.32 6.93
C GLY A 87 -16.04 -19.95 6.72
N THR A 88 -15.39 -20.55 5.71
CA THR A 88 -14.03 -20.18 5.30
C THR A 88 -14.08 -19.15 4.17
N GLU A 89 -13.48 -17.99 4.38
CA GLU A 89 -13.20 -17.00 3.34
C GLU A 89 -11.79 -17.17 2.80
N TYR A 90 -11.64 -16.95 1.49
CA TYR A 90 -10.35 -16.96 0.81
C TYR A 90 -10.03 -15.57 0.27
N GLY A 91 -8.76 -15.19 0.34
CA GLY A 91 -8.27 -13.95 -0.24
C GLY A 91 -6.79 -14.04 -0.58
N VAL A 92 -6.22 -12.92 -1.00
CA VAL A 92 -4.79 -12.80 -1.25
C VAL A 92 -4.19 -11.87 -0.21
N THR A 93 -3.15 -12.32 0.48
CA THR A 93 -2.34 -11.45 1.35
C THR A 93 -1.13 -10.99 0.56
N MET A 94 -1.03 -9.67 0.34
CA MET A 94 0.17 -9.01 -0.16
C MET A 94 1.02 -8.58 1.04
N ALA A 95 2.03 -9.39 1.37
CA ALA A 95 2.96 -9.13 2.46
C ALA A 95 4.09 -8.24 1.97
N ALA A 96 4.09 -6.97 2.38
CA ALA A 96 5.11 -6.01 2.02
C ALA A 96 6.38 -6.21 2.87
N GLU A 97 7.50 -6.39 2.19
CA GLU A 97 8.83 -6.54 2.79
C GLU A 97 9.67 -5.28 2.58
N ASP A 98 9.48 -4.59 1.45
CA ASP A 98 10.13 -3.35 1.07
C ASP A 98 9.06 -2.27 0.82
N PHE A 99 9.22 -1.11 1.45
CA PHE A 99 8.21 -0.05 1.45
C PHE A 99 8.86 1.33 1.59
N ASP A 100 8.71 2.16 0.56
CA ASP A 100 9.28 3.50 0.47
C ASP A 100 8.20 4.57 0.27
N ASN A 101 8.43 5.76 0.84
CA ASN A 101 7.64 6.96 0.59
C ASN A 101 8.45 7.95 -0.26
N LEU A 102 8.10 8.02 -1.53
CA LEU A 102 8.79 8.83 -2.52
C LEU A 102 8.50 10.33 -2.36
N THR A 103 7.45 10.70 -1.63
CA THR A 103 7.12 12.09 -1.31
C THR A 103 7.75 12.60 -0.02
N LEU A 104 8.39 11.74 0.78
CA LEU A 104 8.86 12.08 2.12
C LEU A 104 9.94 13.18 2.11
N ALA A 105 10.92 13.09 1.21
CA ALA A 105 12.00 14.06 1.13
C ALA A 105 11.49 15.47 0.80
N VAL A 106 10.55 15.54 -0.16
CA VAL A 106 9.91 16.80 -0.57
C VAL A 106 9.13 17.39 0.60
N LYS A 107 8.33 16.58 1.31
CA LYS A 107 7.58 17.04 2.50
C LYS A 107 8.49 17.62 3.57
N LYS A 108 9.56 16.91 3.94
CA LYS A 108 10.55 17.40 4.92
C LYS A 108 11.24 18.70 4.48
N SER A 109 11.49 18.89 3.19
CA SER A 109 12.06 20.16 2.69
C SER A 109 11.08 21.33 2.81
N MET A 110 9.80 21.10 2.53
CA MET A 110 8.77 22.14 2.64
C MET A 110 8.54 22.54 4.09
N GLU A 111 8.50 21.57 5.01
CA GLU A 111 8.38 21.82 6.45
C GLU A 111 9.54 22.67 6.99
N ARG A 112 10.78 22.37 6.58
CA ARG A 112 11.97 23.15 6.97
C ARG A 112 11.96 24.57 6.42
N ALA A 113 11.42 24.78 5.22
CA ALA A 113 11.32 26.12 4.63
C ALA A 113 10.23 26.99 5.27
N ALA A 114 9.26 26.36 5.96
CA ALA A 114 8.16 27.03 6.63
C ALA A 114 8.43 27.33 8.12
N ALA A 115 9.53 26.83 8.68
CA ALA A 115 9.97 27.03 10.06
C ALA A 115 11.05 28.12 10.16
#